data_AF-A0A843F4D1-F1
#
_entry.id   AF-A0A843F4D1-F1
#
_cell.length_a   1.000
_cell.length_b   1.000
_cell.length_c   1.000
_cell.angle_alpha   90.00
_cell.angle_beta   90.00
_cell.angle_gamma   90.00
#
_symmetry.space_group_name_H-M   'P 1'
#
loop_
_entity.id
_entity.type
_entity.pdbx_description
1 polymer ?
#
loop_
_entity_poly.entity_id
_entity_poly.type
_entity_poly.pdbx_seq_one_letter_code
_entity_poly.pdbx_strand_id
1 'polypeptide(L)'
;MTSYIVGCDNIVGGESGLIERVCKVFESKGHDAERLNVGPNYTQSSGLKSSSSGKVAVFIVGGSDIGTYVDFRDGIKNGYYHWKYAWFAFASWTAHSWITKEDLKNKPLVRAHDDNFSSASSIAPYIGKSADYFFSQNKQYVNYVYGQTPEELAKKILAGGGDDSKGDSSASTIKDAICEVASFWDGEVEIKIEQDKVKLRKIPDPEVDHLPLEIVEGQNVQLGSISVSDYHPDTVNLLKVHWQGGEDIIFKDDALIERFGEKPREMDAVKRVVKEDSEEDSSSSNTSTSTTSSTSDTTSSTDSTDATTAAVEEVEVEETSSVSTTSYEEVPVDTLEEAMTFANTEWAKIRRNNGHEVELKVIGDNNYVHGWVKVILFSYPTNMWMFAKAINKEINENGEFDTNITLVDYPPSLGEWNESDSDEDESEEDEETTDDEEVTV
;
A
#
# COMPACT_ATOMS: atom_id res chain seq x y z
N MET A 1 -28.15 -6.21 7.75
CA MET A 1 -27.69 -7.49 8.31
C MET A 1 -27.56 -8.48 7.16
N THR A 2 -26.38 -9.05 6.98
CA THR A 2 -26.05 -9.99 5.90
C THR A 2 -25.62 -11.31 6.52
N SER A 3 -26.03 -12.44 5.95
CA SER A 3 -25.57 -13.75 6.39
C SER A 3 -24.49 -14.25 5.43
N TYR A 4 -23.32 -14.58 5.97
CA TYR A 4 -22.16 -15.07 5.25
C TYR A 4 -22.03 -16.59 5.41
N ILE A 5 -21.58 -17.28 4.37
CA ILE A 5 -21.12 -18.66 4.43
C ILE A 5 -19.63 -18.65 4.10
N VAL A 6 -18.80 -19.09 5.04
CA VAL A 6 -17.34 -19.05 4.90
C VAL A 6 -16.79 -20.47 4.76
N GLY A 7 -16.11 -20.71 3.64
CA GLY A 7 -15.38 -21.94 3.38
C GLY A 7 -13.96 -21.65 2.92
N CYS A 8 -13.11 -22.66 2.96
CA CYS A 8 -11.71 -22.56 2.56
C CYS A 8 -11.31 -23.81 1.78
N ASP A 9 -10.45 -23.64 0.79
CA ASP A 9 -9.75 -24.77 0.17
C ASP A 9 -8.80 -25.44 1.18
N ASN A 10 -8.32 -26.65 0.87
CA ASN A 10 -7.31 -27.32 1.70
C ASN A 10 -5.91 -26.94 1.21
N ILE A 11 -5.21 -26.08 1.97
CA ILE A 11 -4.02 -25.36 1.50
C ILE A 11 -2.76 -25.70 2.33
N VAL A 12 -2.82 -25.64 3.65
CA VAL A 12 -1.72 -25.78 4.65
C VAL A 12 -2.06 -26.66 5.87
N GLY A 13 -3.33 -27.02 6.12
CA GLY A 13 -3.70 -27.86 7.26
C GLY A 13 -3.97 -27.12 8.58
N GLY A 14 -4.48 -25.88 8.51
CA GLY A 14 -4.85 -25.02 9.65
C GLY A 14 -6.07 -24.12 9.40
N GLU A 15 -6.80 -24.36 8.31
CA GLU A 15 -7.80 -23.46 7.72
C GLU A 15 -9.06 -23.36 8.55
N SER A 16 -9.38 -24.38 9.36
CA SER A 16 -10.49 -24.30 10.31
C SER A 16 -10.34 -23.09 11.25
N GLY A 17 -9.10 -22.77 11.67
CA GLY A 17 -8.81 -21.59 12.46
C GLY A 17 -8.94 -20.27 11.68
N LEU A 18 -8.65 -20.29 10.37
CA LEU A 18 -8.81 -19.12 9.51
C LEU A 18 -10.30 -18.79 9.28
N ILE A 19 -11.10 -19.82 8.98
CA ILE A 19 -12.56 -19.70 8.85
C ILE A 19 -13.14 -19.12 10.13
N GLU A 20 -12.72 -19.62 11.30
CA GLU A 20 -13.20 -19.12 12.60
C GLU A 20 -12.90 -17.64 12.80
N ARG A 21 -11.68 -17.19 12.48
CA ARG A 21 -11.26 -15.79 12.65
C ARG A 21 -12.05 -14.85 11.74
N VAL A 22 -12.25 -15.22 10.47
CA VAL A 22 -13.09 -14.45 9.52
C VAL A 22 -14.53 -14.35 10.04
N CYS A 23 -15.12 -15.48 10.47
CA CYS A 23 -16.49 -15.51 10.99
C CYS A 23 -16.67 -14.63 12.23
N LYS A 24 -15.72 -14.65 13.18
CA LYS A 24 -15.77 -13.80 14.38
C LYS A 24 -15.82 -12.31 14.05
N VAL A 25 -15.13 -11.88 12.99
CA VAL A 25 -15.16 -10.47 12.55
C VAL A 25 -16.54 -10.11 12.03
N PHE A 26 -17.15 -10.95 11.18
CA PHE A 26 -18.52 -10.74 10.72
C PHE A 26 -19.52 -10.69 11.88
N GLU A 27 -19.43 -11.63 12.81
CA GLU A 27 -20.30 -11.71 13.99
C GLU A 27 -20.15 -10.48 14.89
N SER A 28 -18.91 -10.00 15.10
CA SER A 28 -18.65 -8.78 15.88
C SER A 28 -19.27 -7.51 15.29
N LYS A 29 -19.61 -7.53 13.99
CA LYS A 29 -20.26 -6.45 13.26
C LYS A 29 -21.77 -6.67 13.07
N GLY A 30 -22.35 -7.65 13.77
CA GLY A 30 -23.78 -7.94 13.74
C GLY A 30 -24.25 -8.66 12.47
N HIS A 31 -23.36 -9.40 11.82
CA HIS A 31 -23.68 -10.29 10.69
C HIS A 31 -23.73 -11.74 11.14
N ASP A 32 -24.52 -12.59 10.46
CA ASP A 32 -24.49 -14.03 10.71
C ASP A 32 -23.35 -14.67 9.89
N ALA A 33 -22.65 -15.65 10.47
CA ALA A 33 -21.58 -16.37 9.77
C ALA A 33 -21.69 -17.90 9.95
N GLU A 34 -21.90 -18.62 8.85
CA GLU A 34 -21.90 -20.08 8.78
C GLU A 34 -20.51 -20.58 8.41
N ARG A 35 -19.96 -21.46 9.24
CA ARG A 35 -18.63 -22.06 9.05
C ARG A 35 -18.77 -23.38 8.28
N LEU A 36 -18.10 -23.49 7.14
CA LEU A 36 -18.02 -24.74 6.40
C LEU A 36 -16.77 -25.55 6.79
N ASN A 37 -16.76 -26.83 6.41
CA ASN A 37 -15.56 -27.64 6.50
C ASN A 37 -14.50 -27.19 5.48
N VAL A 38 -13.25 -27.50 5.78
CA VAL A 38 -12.10 -27.24 4.89
C VAL A 38 -12.07 -28.24 3.75
N GLY A 39 -11.91 -27.77 2.53
CA GLY A 39 -11.70 -28.58 1.34
C GLY A 39 -12.41 -28.06 0.09
N PRO A 40 -12.02 -28.57 -1.09
CA PRO A 40 -12.31 -27.94 -2.38
C PRO A 40 -13.80 -27.82 -2.69
N ASN A 41 -14.62 -28.77 -2.23
CA ASN A 41 -16.02 -28.87 -2.66
C ASN A 41 -17.05 -28.39 -1.62
N TYR A 42 -16.64 -28.05 -0.39
CA TYR A 42 -17.60 -27.71 0.67
C TYR A 42 -18.32 -26.40 0.38
N THR A 43 -17.58 -25.39 -0.09
CA THR A 43 -18.15 -24.12 -0.51
C THR A 43 -19.13 -24.33 -1.65
N GLN A 44 -18.72 -24.90 -2.78
CA GLN A 44 -19.61 -25.19 -3.92
C GLN A 44 -20.87 -25.99 -3.51
N SER A 45 -20.69 -27.03 -2.69
CA SER A 45 -21.80 -27.88 -2.21
C SER A 45 -22.82 -27.10 -1.38
N SER A 46 -22.40 -26.04 -0.68
CA SER A 46 -23.35 -25.18 0.06
C SER A 46 -24.20 -24.33 -0.89
N GLY A 47 -23.65 -23.88 -2.02
CA GLY A 47 -24.38 -23.09 -3.03
C GLY A 47 -25.49 -23.87 -3.72
N LEU A 48 -25.34 -25.20 -3.85
CA LEU A 48 -26.37 -26.09 -4.40
C LEU A 48 -27.60 -26.26 -3.48
N LYS A 49 -27.52 -25.83 -2.22
CA LYS A 49 -28.62 -25.96 -1.26
C LYS A 49 -29.53 -24.74 -1.33
N SER A 50 -30.83 -24.94 -1.41
CA SER A 50 -31.82 -23.84 -1.36
C SER A 50 -31.72 -23.00 -0.09
N SER A 51 -31.24 -23.58 1.02
CA SER A 51 -30.98 -22.88 2.28
C SER A 51 -29.82 -21.86 2.23
N SER A 52 -29.06 -21.83 1.13
CA SER A 52 -28.03 -20.80 0.90
C SER A 52 -28.58 -19.54 0.24
N SER A 53 -29.88 -19.54 -0.12
CA SER A 53 -30.53 -18.40 -0.76
C SER A 53 -30.44 -17.13 0.08
N GLY A 54 -30.04 -16.03 -0.56
CA GLY A 54 -29.86 -14.72 0.08
C GLY A 54 -28.57 -14.56 0.88
N LYS A 55 -27.78 -15.63 1.07
CA LYS A 55 -26.48 -15.57 1.75
C LYS A 55 -25.37 -15.16 0.78
N VAL A 56 -24.30 -14.59 1.33
CA VAL A 56 -23.07 -14.26 0.59
C VAL A 56 -22.03 -15.34 0.87
N ALA A 57 -21.48 -15.95 -0.17
CA ALA A 57 -20.40 -16.93 0.00
C ALA A 57 -19.05 -16.21 0.10
N VAL A 58 -18.18 -16.67 1.00
CA VAL A 58 -16.78 -16.28 1.09
C VAL A 58 -15.95 -17.55 0.94
N PHE A 59 -15.22 -17.63 -0.17
CA PHE A 59 -14.34 -18.74 -0.46
C PHE A 59 -12.89 -18.30 -0.32
N ILE A 60 -12.22 -18.75 0.73
CA ILE A 60 -10.79 -18.54 0.92
C ILE A 60 -10.05 -19.50 -0.02
N VAL A 61 -9.34 -18.95 -1.00
CA VAL A 61 -8.76 -19.70 -2.12
C VAL A 61 -7.24 -19.71 -2.07
N GLY A 62 -6.67 -20.84 -2.49
CA GLY A 62 -5.22 -21.01 -2.66
C GLY A 62 -4.73 -20.88 -4.11
N GLY A 63 -5.62 -20.88 -5.10
CA GLY A 63 -5.26 -20.87 -6.54
C GLY A 63 -5.80 -19.66 -7.30
N SER A 64 -5.14 -19.32 -8.41
CA SER A 64 -5.52 -18.21 -9.29
C SER A 64 -6.02 -18.62 -10.68
N ASP A 65 -6.72 -19.75 -10.78
CA ASP A 65 -7.14 -20.31 -12.07
C ASP A 65 -8.55 -19.87 -12.50
N ILE A 66 -8.72 -19.57 -13.79
CA ILE A 66 -9.97 -19.02 -14.33
C ILE A 66 -11.18 -19.98 -14.22
N GLY A 67 -10.93 -21.29 -14.24
CA GLY A 67 -11.98 -22.31 -14.25
C GLY A 67 -12.92 -22.18 -13.05
N THR A 68 -12.35 -22.05 -11.85
CA THR A 68 -13.11 -21.91 -10.62
C THR A 68 -13.94 -20.62 -10.60
N TYR A 69 -13.42 -19.51 -11.12
CA TYR A 69 -14.16 -18.25 -11.14
C TYR A 69 -15.34 -18.29 -12.11
N VAL A 70 -15.12 -18.89 -13.28
CA VAL A 70 -16.14 -19.12 -14.30
C VAL A 70 -17.24 -20.03 -13.78
N ASP A 71 -16.90 -21.11 -13.09
CA ASP A 71 -17.86 -22.03 -12.48
C ASP A 71 -18.76 -21.33 -11.46
N PHE A 72 -18.19 -20.56 -10.53
CA PHE A 72 -18.98 -19.79 -9.57
C PHE A 72 -19.87 -18.73 -10.23
N ARG A 73 -19.32 -17.98 -11.20
CA ARG A 73 -20.08 -17.00 -11.96
C ARG A 73 -21.25 -17.66 -12.69
N ASP A 74 -21.00 -18.71 -13.48
CA ASP A 74 -22.02 -19.38 -14.28
C ASP A 74 -23.03 -20.11 -13.38
N GLY A 75 -22.58 -20.68 -12.27
CA GLY A 75 -23.43 -21.28 -11.25
C GLY A 75 -24.44 -20.30 -10.67
N ILE A 76 -23.98 -19.10 -10.26
CA ILE A 76 -24.85 -18.06 -9.71
C ILE A 76 -25.73 -17.45 -10.81
N LYS A 77 -25.15 -17.09 -11.97
CA LYS A 77 -25.86 -16.50 -13.11
C LYS A 77 -27.01 -17.36 -13.62
N ASN A 78 -26.81 -18.68 -13.67
CA ASN A 78 -27.82 -19.62 -14.15
C ASN A 78 -28.72 -20.17 -13.02
N GLY A 79 -28.52 -19.74 -11.77
CA GLY A 79 -29.33 -20.14 -10.62
C GLY A 79 -29.06 -21.54 -10.07
N TYR A 80 -27.95 -22.18 -10.46
CA TYR A 80 -27.49 -23.45 -9.88
C TYR A 80 -26.91 -23.25 -8.47
N TYR A 81 -26.22 -22.13 -8.25
CA TYR A 81 -25.80 -21.68 -6.93
C TYR A 81 -26.78 -20.62 -6.44
N HIS A 82 -27.40 -20.86 -5.28
CA HIS A 82 -28.48 -20.03 -4.76
C HIS A 82 -28.01 -18.80 -3.98
N TRP A 83 -26.70 -18.63 -3.80
CA TRP A 83 -26.12 -17.45 -3.15
C TRP A 83 -26.51 -16.15 -3.85
N LYS A 84 -26.43 -15.04 -3.10
CA LYS A 84 -26.59 -13.70 -3.66
C LYS A 84 -25.42 -13.35 -4.61
N TYR A 85 -24.20 -13.59 -4.16
CA TYR A 85 -22.93 -13.52 -4.90
C TYR A 85 -21.83 -14.19 -4.06
N ALA A 86 -20.64 -14.37 -4.63
CA ALA A 86 -19.49 -14.95 -3.94
C ALA A 86 -18.27 -14.02 -3.89
N TRP A 87 -17.51 -14.10 -2.80
CA TRP A 87 -16.18 -13.51 -2.62
C TRP A 87 -15.11 -14.58 -2.78
N PHE A 88 -14.12 -14.29 -3.62
CA PHE A 88 -12.85 -15.00 -3.70
C PHE A 88 -11.84 -14.28 -2.82
N ALA A 89 -11.49 -14.92 -1.72
CA ALA A 89 -10.66 -14.38 -0.66
C ALA A 89 -9.22 -14.91 -0.81
N PHE A 90 -8.35 -14.12 -1.42
CA PHE A 90 -6.94 -14.43 -1.57
C PHE A 90 -6.20 -14.05 -0.29
N ALA A 91 -5.53 -15.05 0.29
CA ALA A 91 -4.86 -14.94 1.58
C ALA A 91 -3.35 -15.11 1.38
N SER A 92 -2.60 -14.02 1.51
CA SER A 92 -1.13 -14.01 1.34
C SER A 92 -0.40 -14.95 2.31
N TRP A 93 -1.07 -15.37 3.38
CA TRP A 93 -0.54 -16.21 4.46
C TRP A 93 -0.86 -17.70 4.31
N THR A 94 -1.50 -18.12 3.21
CA THR A 94 -1.70 -19.55 2.88
C THR A 94 -0.50 -20.07 2.07
N ALA A 95 -0.31 -21.40 1.88
CA ALA A 95 0.86 -22.00 1.19
C ALA A 95 1.10 -21.53 -0.27
N HIS A 96 0.27 -20.61 -0.74
CA HIS A 96 0.38 -19.95 -2.04
C HIS A 96 0.57 -18.43 -1.87
N SER A 97 1.41 -18.03 -0.92
CA SER A 97 1.92 -16.67 -0.70
C SER A 97 2.58 -16.03 -1.93
N TRP A 98 2.80 -16.83 -2.99
CA TRP A 98 3.28 -16.36 -4.30
C TRP A 98 2.23 -15.58 -5.10
N ILE A 99 0.93 -15.64 -4.75
CA ILE A 99 -0.08 -14.77 -5.37
C ILE A 99 -0.05 -13.44 -4.64
N THR A 100 0.53 -12.43 -5.27
CA THR A 100 0.53 -11.05 -4.77
C THR A 100 -0.72 -10.28 -5.20
N LYS A 101 -0.95 -9.12 -4.58
CA LYS A 101 -1.99 -8.19 -5.01
C LYS A 101 -1.76 -7.75 -6.47
N GLU A 102 -0.50 -7.55 -6.84
CA GLU A 102 -0.05 -7.17 -8.17
C GLU A 102 -0.30 -8.28 -9.19
N ASP A 103 -0.13 -9.55 -8.81
CA ASP A 103 -0.45 -10.68 -9.69
C ASP A 103 -1.93 -10.70 -10.06
N LEU A 104 -2.82 -10.41 -9.11
CA LEU A 104 -4.26 -10.36 -9.41
C LEU A 104 -4.60 -9.26 -10.41
N LYS A 105 -3.84 -8.15 -10.43
CA LYS A 105 -4.02 -7.04 -11.36
C LYS A 105 -3.40 -7.29 -12.72
N ASN A 106 -2.23 -7.92 -12.75
CA ASN A 106 -1.35 -7.91 -13.91
C ASN A 106 -1.11 -9.28 -14.52
N LYS A 107 -1.17 -10.36 -13.73
CA LYS A 107 -0.85 -11.70 -14.20
C LYS A 107 -1.98 -12.25 -15.08
N PRO A 108 -1.67 -12.73 -16.29
CA PRO A 108 -2.67 -13.35 -17.15
C PRO A 108 -3.22 -14.63 -16.52
N LEU A 109 -4.54 -14.72 -16.42
CA LEU A 109 -5.23 -15.92 -15.99
C LEU A 109 -5.06 -17.03 -17.02
N VAL A 110 -4.79 -18.22 -16.51
CA VAL A 110 -4.66 -19.45 -17.28
C VAL A 110 -5.71 -20.46 -16.82
N ARG A 111 -5.95 -21.46 -17.67
CA ARG A 111 -6.76 -22.61 -17.33
C ARG A 111 -5.95 -23.54 -16.43
N ALA A 112 -6.53 -23.96 -15.30
CA ALA A 112 -5.91 -24.98 -14.46
C ALA A 112 -5.72 -26.26 -15.28
N HIS A 113 -4.61 -26.97 -15.04
CA HIS A 113 -4.31 -28.21 -15.76
C HIS A 113 -5.38 -29.29 -15.55
N ASP A 114 -6.12 -29.25 -14.45
CA ASP A 114 -7.16 -30.19 -14.05
C ASP A 114 -8.60 -29.66 -14.22
N ASP A 115 -8.78 -28.47 -14.78
CA ASP A 115 -10.12 -27.91 -15.03
C ASP A 115 -10.82 -28.64 -16.18
N ASN A 116 -11.63 -29.64 -15.81
CA ASN A 116 -12.50 -30.42 -16.69
C ASN A 116 -13.99 -30.03 -16.59
N PHE A 117 -14.33 -29.03 -15.79
CA PHE A 117 -15.72 -28.70 -15.44
C PHE A 117 -16.20 -27.41 -16.12
N SER A 118 -15.29 -26.48 -16.44
CA SER A 118 -15.65 -25.25 -17.14
C SER A 118 -15.60 -25.40 -18.67
N SER A 119 -16.67 -24.94 -19.34
CA SER A 119 -16.75 -25.01 -20.80
C SER A 119 -15.69 -24.11 -21.44
N ALA A 120 -15.01 -24.60 -22.49
CA ALA A 120 -13.99 -23.81 -23.19
C ALA A 120 -14.56 -22.46 -23.70
N SER A 121 -15.83 -22.43 -24.10
CA SER A 121 -16.53 -21.21 -24.51
C SER A 121 -16.77 -20.21 -23.38
N SER A 122 -17.02 -20.68 -22.15
CA SER A 122 -17.22 -19.80 -20.98
C SER A 122 -15.93 -19.15 -20.48
N ILE A 123 -14.79 -19.82 -20.74
CA ILE A 123 -13.46 -19.42 -20.29
C ILE A 123 -12.75 -18.54 -21.33
N ALA A 124 -12.91 -18.85 -22.63
CA ALA A 124 -12.18 -18.20 -23.73
C ALA A 124 -12.14 -16.66 -23.70
N PRO A 125 -13.20 -15.93 -23.30
CA PRO A 125 -13.16 -14.46 -23.24
C PRO A 125 -12.19 -13.88 -22.20
N TYR A 126 -11.74 -14.69 -21.24
CA TYR A 126 -10.98 -14.25 -20.07
C TYR A 126 -9.58 -14.87 -19.96
N ILE A 127 -9.26 -15.87 -20.78
CA ILE A 127 -7.88 -16.38 -20.88
C ILE A 127 -6.97 -15.24 -21.31
N GLY A 128 -5.83 -15.11 -20.62
CA GLY A 128 -4.85 -14.07 -20.91
C GLY A 128 -5.21 -12.69 -20.34
N LYS A 129 -6.36 -12.55 -19.66
CA LYS A 129 -6.74 -11.34 -18.91
C LYS A 129 -6.42 -11.51 -17.43
N SER A 130 -6.35 -10.43 -16.67
CA SER A 130 -6.08 -10.50 -15.23
C SER A 130 -7.30 -10.92 -14.41
N ALA A 131 -7.07 -11.31 -13.15
CA ALA A 131 -8.14 -11.57 -12.19
C ALA A 131 -8.99 -10.32 -11.99
N ASP A 132 -8.36 -9.17 -11.81
CA ASP A 132 -9.04 -7.88 -11.66
C ASP A 132 -9.98 -7.58 -12.86
N TYR A 133 -9.50 -7.78 -14.09
CA TYR A 133 -10.35 -7.68 -15.27
C TYR A 133 -11.55 -8.63 -15.19
N PHE A 134 -11.33 -9.91 -14.86
CA PHE A 134 -12.44 -10.87 -14.76
C PHE A 134 -13.48 -10.45 -13.72
N PHE A 135 -13.07 -10.10 -12.51
CA PHE A 135 -13.99 -9.76 -11.43
C PHE A 135 -14.70 -8.42 -11.69
N SER A 136 -14.03 -7.42 -12.27
CA SER A 136 -14.66 -6.15 -12.64
C SER A 136 -15.84 -6.33 -13.62
N GLN A 137 -15.72 -7.26 -14.58
CA GLN A 137 -16.77 -7.56 -15.56
C GLN A 137 -17.91 -8.42 -14.98
N ASN A 138 -17.72 -9.03 -13.80
CA ASN A 138 -18.62 -10.04 -13.24
C ASN A 138 -19.02 -9.77 -11.77
N LYS A 139 -18.82 -8.53 -11.28
CA LYS A 139 -19.06 -8.09 -9.90
C LYS A 139 -20.45 -8.41 -9.33
N GLN A 140 -21.46 -8.51 -10.20
CA GLN A 140 -22.82 -8.88 -9.82
C GLN A 140 -22.96 -10.34 -9.37
N TYR A 141 -21.99 -11.20 -9.68
CA TYR A 141 -21.99 -12.62 -9.33
C TYR A 141 -20.81 -13.01 -8.44
N VAL A 142 -19.63 -12.48 -8.76
CA VAL A 142 -18.37 -12.85 -8.13
C VAL A 142 -17.51 -11.62 -7.93
N ASN A 143 -16.88 -11.52 -6.76
CA ASN A 143 -15.97 -10.45 -6.39
C ASN A 143 -14.71 -11.05 -5.77
N TYR A 144 -13.66 -10.26 -5.61
CA TYR A 144 -12.44 -10.73 -4.97
C TYR A 144 -11.83 -9.73 -3.99
N VAL A 145 -11.15 -10.26 -2.99
CA VAL A 145 -10.44 -9.48 -1.99
C VAL A 145 -9.06 -10.10 -1.77
N TYR A 146 -8.09 -9.22 -1.53
CA TYR A 146 -6.77 -9.60 -1.07
C TYR A 146 -6.55 -9.05 0.34
N GLY A 147 -6.05 -9.89 1.24
CA GLY A 147 -5.62 -9.47 2.57
C GLY A 147 -4.33 -10.14 2.98
N GLN A 148 -3.72 -9.60 4.03
CA GLN A 148 -2.56 -10.16 4.73
C GLN A 148 -2.90 -10.85 6.05
N THR A 149 -4.10 -10.62 6.59
CA THR A 149 -4.63 -11.37 7.75
C THR A 149 -6.11 -11.75 7.57
N PRO A 150 -6.61 -12.80 8.28
CA PRO A 150 -8.03 -13.15 8.29
C PRO A 150 -8.95 -11.98 8.66
N GLU A 151 -8.53 -11.16 9.63
CA GLU A 151 -9.28 -10.01 10.10
C GLU A 151 -9.36 -8.89 9.07
N GLU A 152 -8.23 -8.58 8.43
CA GLU A 152 -8.17 -7.59 7.35
C GLU A 152 -9.07 -8.02 6.18
N LEU A 153 -9.00 -9.30 5.79
CA LEU A 153 -9.81 -9.85 4.72
C LEU A 153 -11.30 -9.73 5.02
N ALA A 154 -11.72 -10.08 6.24
CA ALA A 154 -13.11 -9.95 6.66
C ALA A 154 -13.56 -8.48 6.68
N LYS A 155 -12.73 -7.55 7.18
CA LYS A 155 -13.02 -6.11 7.16
C LYS A 155 -13.21 -5.59 5.73
N LYS A 156 -12.34 -5.97 4.80
CA LYS A 156 -12.43 -5.58 3.38
C LYS A 156 -13.68 -6.14 2.70
N ILE A 157 -14.10 -7.36 3.04
CA ILE A 157 -15.37 -7.92 2.56
C ILE A 157 -16.58 -7.12 3.06
N LEU A 158 -16.56 -6.73 4.35
CA LEU A 158 -17.64 -5.93 4.94
C LEU A 158 -17.73 -4.53 4.29
N ALA A 159 -16.60 -3.97 3.86
CA ALA A 159 -16.52 -2.73 3.11
C ALA A 159 -17.02 -2.87 1.65
N GLY A 160 -17.42 -4.07 1.21
CA GLY A 160 -17.94 -4.31 -0.13
C GLY A 160 -16.88 -4.72 -1.17
N GLY A 161 -15.64 -4.89 -0.71
CA GLY A 161 -14.44 -5.34 -1.42
C GLY A 161 -14.09 -4.67 -2.74
N GLY A 162 -12.79 -4.58 -2.96
CA GLY A 162 -12.17 -3.74 -3.96
C GLY A 162 -10.79 -3.37 -3.45
N ASP A 163 -9.90 -3.13 -4.39
CA ASP A 163 -8.63 -2.47 -4.18
C ASP A 163 -8.86 -1.17 -3.37
N ASP A 164 -7.82 -0.68 -2.70
CA ASP A 164 -7.81 0.56 -1.90
C ASP A 164 -8.02 1.83 -2.78
N SER A 165 -9.00 1.81 -3.69
CA SER A 165 -9.38 2.86 -4.63
C SER A 165 -10.86 3.25 -4.53
N LYS A 166 -11.62 2.70 -3.58
CA LYS A 166 -12.85 3.34 -3.09
C LYS A 166 -12.83 3.44 -1.58
N GLY A 167 -12.55 4.66 -1.16
CA GLY A 167 -12.61 5.13 0.21
C GLY A 167 -13.80 4.56 0.94
N ASP A 168 -13.48 4.06 2.12
CA ASP A 168 -14.38 3.99 3.24
C ASP A 168 -15.28 5.24 3.24
N SER A 169 -16.58 5.08 3.48
CA SER A 169 -17.41 6.22 3.91
C SER A 169 -17.20 6.49 5.41
N SER A 170 -16.03 6.17 5.94
CA SER A 170 -15.47 6.97 7.03
C SER A 170 -14.87 8.19 6.33
N ALA A 171 -15.25 9.39 6.75
CA ALA A 171 -14.79 10.64 6.15
C ALA A 171 -13.30 10.54 5.79
N SER A 172 -12.91 10.84 4.54
CA SER A 172 -11.51 10.73 4.11
C SER A 172 -10.67 11.46 5.15
N THR A 173 -9.86 10.71 5.89
CA THR A 173 -9.05 11.37 6.89
C THR A 173 -8.05 12.24 6.15
N ILE A 174 -7.68 13.39 6.71
CA ILE A 174 -6.63 14.24 6.12
C ILE A 174 -5.38 13.39 5.79
N LYS A 175 -5.13 12.34 6.59
CA LYS A 175 -4.09 11.34 6.37
C LYS A 175 -4.22 10.60 5.03
N ASP A 176 -5.40 10.13 4.65
CA ASP A 176 -5.58 9.37 3.39
C ASP A 176 -5.31 10.25 2.18
N ALA A 177 -5.78 11.50 2.23
CA ALA A 177 -5.50 12.51 1.20
C ALA A 177 -3.99 12.83 1.11
N ILE A 178 -3.31 12.92 2.25
CA ILE A 178 -1.85 13.14 2.28
C ILE A 178 -1.10 11.94 1.71
N CYS A 179 -1.47 10.72 2.07
CA CYS A 179 -0.84 9.51 1.53
C CYS A 179 -1.04 9.41 0.01
N GLU A 180 -2.22 9.77 -0.50
CA GLU A 180 -2.49 9.81 -1.94
C GLU A 180 -1.60 10.83 -2.65
N VAL A 181 -1.55 12.07 -2.16
CA VAL A 181 -0.73 13.14 -2.76
C VAL A 181 0.77 12.84 -2.64
N ALA A 182 1.22 12.26 -1.54
CA ALA A 182 2.64 12.02 -1.36
C ALA A 182 3.11 10.69 -1.95
N SER A 183 2.21 9.82 -2.42
CA SER A 183 2.57 8.68 -3.28
C SER A 183 3.24 9.10 -4.60
N PHE A 184 2.98 10.34 -5.05
CA PHE A 184 3.68 10.94 -6.21
C PHE A 184 5.13 11.31 -5.91
N TRP A 185 5.47 11.47 -4.63
CA TRP A 185 6.82 11.80 -4.15
C TRP A 185 7.41 10.65 -3.34
N ASP A 186 6.93 9.43 -3.59
CA ASP A 186 7.31 8.25 -2.81
C ASP A 186 8.83 8.02 -2.90
N GLY A 187 9.50 8.07 -1.75
CA GLY A 187 10.96 8.02 -1.67
C GLY A 187 11.68 9.37 -1.72
N GLU A 188 11.00 10.44 -2.09
CA GLU A 188 11.55 11.80 -2.14
C GLU A 188 11.15 12.66 -0.93
N VAL A 189 10.14 12.27 -0.15
CA VAL A 189 9.64 13.08 0.96
C VAL A 189 9.44 12.26 2.24
N GLU A 190 9.83 12.87 3.36
CA GLU A 190 9.50 12.47 4.73
C GLU A 190 8.29 13.29 5.17
N ILE A 191 7.26 12.62 5.68
CA ILE A 191 6.10 13.28 6.27
C ILE A 191 6.01 12.92 7.74
N LYS A 192 5.97 13.94 8.61
CA LYS A 192 5.73 13.79 10.04
C LYS A 192 4.42 14.45 10.42
N ILE A 193 3.62 13.78 11.25
CA ILE A 193 2.45 14.37 11.88
C ILE A 193 2.82 14.63 13.32
N GLU A 194 2.89 15.90 13.69
CA GLU A 194 3.13 16.32 15.07
C GLU A 194 1.87 17.07 15.54
N GLN A 195 1.12 16.44 16.44
CA GLN A 195 -0.16 16.98 16.95
C GLN A 195 -1.14 17.31 15.81
N ASP A 196 -1.35 18.60 15.52
CA ASP A 196 -2.24 19.14 14.50
C ASP A 196 -1.51 19.58 13.22
N LYS A 197 -0.19 19.37 13.11
CA LYS A 197 0.64 19.82 11.99
C LYS A 197 1.21 18.66 11.20
N VAL A 198 1.10 18.78 9.89
CA VAL A 198 1.76 17.92 8.92
C VAL A 198 3.01 18.62 8.43
N LYS A 199 4.18 18.06 8.71
CA LYS A 199 5.46 18.52 8.21
C LYS A 199 5.87 17.64 7.03
N LEU A 200 6.11 18.26 5.89
CA LEU A 200 6.58 17.58 4.68
C LEU A 200 8.01 18.07 4.40
N ARG A 201 8.98 17.16 4.41
CA ARG A 201 10.39 17.44 4.15
C ARG A 201 10.81 16.64 2.93
N LYS A 202 11.41 17.28 1.93
CA LYS A 202 12.09 16.54 0.86
C LYS A 202 13.31 15.84 1.46
N ILE A 203 13.40 14.52 1.30
CA ILE A 203 14.60 13.74 1.63
C ILE A 203 15.58 13.94 0.47
N PRO A 204 16.68 14.69 0.67
CA PRO A 204 17.63 14.90 -0.40
C PRO A 204 18.43 13.62 -0.62
N ASP A 205 19.11 13.54 -1.77
CA ASP A 205 20.09 12.48 -1.98
C ASP A 205 21.16 12.55 -0.88
N PRO A 206 21.73 11.40 -0.45
CA PRO A 206 22.76 11.37 0.58
C PRO A 206 24.00 12.22 0.21
N GLU A 207 24.25 12.42 -1.09
CA GLU A 207 25.34 13.29 -1.58
C GLU A 207 25.07 14.79 -1.32
N VAL A 208 23.80 15.17 -1.12
CA VAL A 208 23.34 16.55 -0.92
C VAL A 208 23.10 16.84 0.56
N ASP A 209 22.46 15.92 1.29
CA ASP A 209 22.15 16.06 2.71
C ASP A 209 22.34 14.73 3.43
N HIS A 210 23.22 14.72 4.43
CA HIS A 210 23.54 13.57 5.25
C HIS A 210 23.95 14.01 6.65
N LEU A 211 23.86 13.08 7.59
CA LEU A 211 24.35 13.27 8.93
C LEU A 211 25.88 13.42 8.90
N PRO A 212 26.44 14.34 9.69
CA PRO A 212 27.89 14.53 9.77
C PRO A 212 28.60 13.36 10.45
N LEU A 213 27.85 12.50 11.15
CA LEU A 213 28.36 11.32 11.82
C LEU A 213 28.36 10.13 10.87
N GLU A 214 29.41 9.34 10.91
CA GLU A 214 29.50 8.05 10.23
C GLU A 214 29.24 6.92 11.24
N ILE A 215 28.85 5.74 10.76
CA ILE A 215 28.76 4.52 11.55
C ILE A 215 29.83 3.57 11.04
N VAL A 216 30.83 3.32 11.88
CA VAL A 216 32.03 2.55 11.50
C VAL A 216 32.26 1.42 12.51
N GLU A 217 32.21 0.19 12.01
CA GLU A 217 32.49 -0.99 12.82
C GLU A 217 33.91 -0.94 13.40
N GLY A 218 34.03 -1.19 14.71
CA GLY A 218 35.31 -1.11 15.43
C GLY A 218 35.75 0.30 15.82
N GLN A 219 34.95 1.34 15.52
CA GLN A 219 35.14 2.69 16.05
C GLN A 219 34.03 3.07 17.03
N ASN A 220 32.81 3.23 16.54
CA ASN A 220 31.67 3.69 17.32
C ASN A 220 30.52 2.68 17.38
N VAL A 221 30.58 1.58 16.63
CA VAL A 221 29.62 0.46 16.77
C VAL A 221 30.03 -0.44 17.93
N GLN A 222 29.08 -0.74 18.82
CA GLN A 222 29.28 -1.67 19.92
C GLN A 222 29.53 -3.09 19.40
N LEU A 223 30.54 -3.75 19.95
CA LEU A 223 30.92 -5.10 19.54
C LEU A 223 29.75 -6.09 19.74
N GLY A 224 29.45 -6.87 18.70
CA GLY A 224 28.39 -7.89 18.74
C GLY A 224 26.96 -7.34 18.70
N SER A 225 26.78 -6.03 18.48
CA SER A 225 25.45 -5.41 18.38
C SER A 225 24.83 -5.48 16.99
N ILE A 226 25.61 -5.83 15.97
CA ILE A 226 25.17 -5.82 14.56
C ILE A 226 24.26 -7.01 14.29
N SER A 227 23.03 -6.72 13.87
CA SER A 227 22.07 -7.65 13.31
C SER A 227 21.74 -7.23 11.89
N VAL A 228 21.72 -8.17 10.94
CA VAL A 228 21.48 -7.89 9.52
C VAL A 228 20.37 -8.79 9.00
N SER A 229 19.32 -8.16 8.50
CA SER A 229 18.30 -8.78 7.65
C SER A 229 18.69 -8.56 6.19
N ASP A 230 19.41 -9.53 5.63
CA ASP A 230 19.98 -9.45 4.27
C ASP A 230 18.91 -9.47 3.16
N TYR A 231 19.32 -9.09 1.95
CA TYR A 231 18.48 -9.11 0.76
C TYR A 231 17.89 -10.50 0.47
N HIS A 232 16.65 -10.53 -0.02
CA HIS A 232 16.08 -11.77 -0.57
C HIS A 232 16.82 -12.17 -1.87
N PRO A 233 17.11 -13.47 -2.11
CA PRO A 233 17.81 -13.89 -3.34
C PRO A 233 17.07 -13.60 -4.66
N ASP A 234 15.77 -13.31 -4.57
CA ASP A 234 14.94 -12.89 -5.71
C ASP A 234 14.71 -11.38 -5.78
N THR A 235 15.45 -10.59 -5.00
CA THR A 235 15.42 -9.13 -5.07
C THR A 235 15.74 -8.67 -6.49
N VAL A 236 14.87 -7.81 -7.04
CA VAL A 236 15.09 -7.15 -8.33
C VAL A 236 16.34 -6.28 -8.24
N ASN A 237 17.32 -6.53 -9.09
CA ASN A 237 18.61 -5.84 -9.11
C ASN A 237 18.96 -5.23 -10.48
N LEU A 238 18.03 -5.32 -11.43
CA LEU A 238 18.10 -4.65 -12.72
C LEU A 238 16.70 -4.14 -13.09
N LEU A 239 16.54 -2.82 -13.18
CA LEU A 239 15.29 -2.20 -13.64
C LEU A 239 15.51 -1.61 -15.03
N LYS A 240 14.58 -1.91 -15.93
CA LYS A 240 14.56 -1.40 -17.30
C LYS A 240 13.24 -0.69 -17.55
N VAL A 241 13.29 0.58 -17.88
CA VAL A 241 12.11 1.43 -18.10
C VAL A 241 12.05 1.87 -19.56
N HIS A 242 10.96 1.48 -20.21
CA HIS A 242 10.63 1.87 -21.58
C HIS A 242 9.86 3.18 -21.59
N TRP A 243 10.17 4.08 -22.52
CA TRP A 243 9.43 5.34 -22.70
C TRP A 243 9.38 5.73 -24.17
N GLN A 244 8.37 6.51 -24.57
CA GLN A 244 8.08 6.70 -26.00
C GLN A 244 9.11 7.53 -26.77
N GLY A 245 9.86 8.38 -26.07
CA GLY A 245 10.73 9.37 -26.70
C GLY A 245 12.19 8.96 -26.90
N GLY A 246 12.59 7.72 -26.58
CA GLY A 246 13.99 7.34 -26.74
C GLY A 246 14.39 5.94 -26.27
N GLU A 247 15.68 5.80 -25.96
CA GLU A 247 16.28 4.55 -25.47
C GLU A 247 15.84 4.23 -24.04
N ASP A 248 15.80 2.93 -23.72
CA ASP A 248 15.39 2.43 -22.41
C ASP A 248 16.32 2.95 -21.29
N ILE A 249 15.71 3.39 -20.18
CA ILE A 249 16.44 3.78 -18.98
C ILE A 249 16.75 2.51 -18.17
N ILE A 250 18.02 2.32 -17.80
CA ILE A 250 18.47 1.09 -17.12
C ILE A 250 19.15 1.43 -15.80
N PHE A 251 18.61 0.91 -14.70
CA PHE A 251 19.24 0.90 -13.38
C PHE A 251 19.75 -0.51 -13.07
N LYS A 252 20.94 -0.59 -12.45
CA LYS A 252 21.60 -1.85 -12.08
C LYS A 252 22.22 -1.73 -10.70
N ASP A 253 22.17 -2.82 -9.95
CA ASP A 253 22.97 -3.03 -8.75
C ASP A 253 23.99 -4.15 -9.01
N ASP A 254 25.21 -3.77 -9.38
CA ASP A 254 26.25 -4.71 -9.79
C ASP A 254 26.64 -5.67 -8.64
N ALA A 255 26.58 -5.21 -7.38
CA ALA A 255 26.92 -6.02 -6.21
C ALA A 255 25.86 -7.12 -5.99
N LEU A 256 24.58 -6.77 -6.11
CA LEU A 256 23.49 -7.76 -6.03
C LEU A 256 23.46 -8.69 -7.24
N ILE A 257 23.80 -8.20 -8.44
CA ILE A 257 23.94 -9.03 -9.64
C ILE A 257 25.07 -10.05 -9.45
N GLU A 258 26.22 -9.63 -8.90
CA GLU A 258 27.32 -10.55 -8.61
C GLU A 258 26.92 -11.63 -7.59
N ARG A 259 26.16 -11.26 -6.56
CA ARG A 259 25.72 -12.17 -5.48
C ARG A 259 24.60 -13.13 -5.90
N PHE A 260 23.59 -12.64 -6.61
CA PHE A 260 22.33 -13.37 -6.85
C PHE A 260 22.02 -13.63 -8.34
N GLY A 261 22.85 -13.14 -9.25
CA GLY A 261 22.61 -13.15 -10.69
C GLY A 261 21.61 -12.05 -11.11
N GLU A 262 21.40 -11.90 -12.42
CA GLU A 262 20.47 -10.89 -12.93
C GLU A 262 19.01 -11.23 -12.59
N LYS A 263 18.33 -10.28 -11.94
CA LYS A 263 16.90 -10.31 -11.58
C LYS A 263 16.22 -9.09 -12.21
N PRO A 264 15.89 -9.17 -13.52
CA PRO A 264 15.36 -8.03 -14.27
C PRO A 264 13.89 -7.76 -13.95
N ARG A 265 13.52 -6.48 -13.98
CA ARG A 265 12.14 -6.00 -14.03
C ARG A 265 12.02 -4.97 -15.15
N GLU A 266 11.03 -5.15 -16.02
CA GLU A 266 10.75 -4.25 -17.14
C GLU A 266 9.42 -3.53 -16.91
N MET A 267 9.36 -2.23 -17.21
CA MET A 267 8.19 -1.38 -17.00
C MET A 267 8.06 -0.31 -18.09
N ASP A 268 6.83 0.10 -18.40
CA ASP A 268 6.56 1.25 -19.27
C ASP A 268 6.36 2.51 -18.42
N ALA A 269 7.02 3.61 -18.78
CA ALA A 269 6.90 4.88 -18.08
C ALA A 269 5.56 5.55 -18.38
N VAL A 270 4.80 5.84 -17.31
CA VAL A 270 3.48 6.46 -17.37
C VAL A 270 3.39 7.66 -16.44
N LYS A 271 2.54 8.63 -16.79
CA LYS A 271 2.09 9.73 -15.94
C LYS A 271 0.59 9.63 -15.72
N ARG A 272 0.13 10.06 -14.54
CA ARG A 272 -1.30 10.15 -14.23
C ARG A 272 -1.83 11.50 -14.68
N VAL A 273 -2.95 11.49 -15.40
CA VAL A 273 -3.65 12.68 -15.85
C VAL A 273 -5.05 12.66 -15.25
N VAL A 274 -5.51 13.82 -14.78
CA VAL A 274 -6.89 13.98 -14.30
C VAL A 274 -7.84 13.75 -15.47
N LYS A 275 -8.77 12.84 -15.28
CA LYS A 275 -9.87 12.61 -16.21
C LYS A 275 -10.92 13.69 -15.95
N GLU A 276 -10.98 14.65 -16.86
CA GLU A 276 -12.13 15.55 -16.93
C GLU A 276 -13.34 14.73 -17.39
N ASP A 277 -14.28 14.49 -16.48
CA ASP A 277 -15.60 13.99 -16.87
C ASP A 277 -16.29 15.12 -17.65
N SER A 278 -16.12 15.10 -18.97
CA SER A 278 -16.93 15.93 -19.86
C SER A 278 -18.37 15.44 -19.74
N GLU A 279 -19.19 16.14 -18.97
CA GLU A 279 -20.64 16.07 -19.11
C GLU A 279 -20.97 16.53 -20.53
N GLU A 280 -21.13 15.56 -21.45
CA GLU A 280 -21.78 15.80 -22.74
C GLU A 280 -23.26 16.12 -22.48
N ASP A 281 -23.53 17.37 -22.14
CA ASP A 281 -24.87 17.90 -22.08
C ASP A 281 -25.37 18.06 -23.51
N SER A 282 -26.07 17.03 -23.99
CA SER A 282 -26.75 17.01 -25.28
C SER A 282 -27.91 18.00 -25.29
N SER A 283 -27.61 19.28 -25.49
CA SER A 283 -28.59 20.25 -25.97
C SER A 283 -28.13 20.92 -27.25
N SER A 284 -28.79 20.51 -28.32
CA SER A 284 -28.73 21.17 -29.62
C SER A 284 -29.18 22.62 -29.50
N SER A 285 -28.29 23.57 -29.80
CA SER A 285 -28.71 24.78 -30.51
C SER A 285 -27.56 25.35 -31.35
N ASN A 286 -27.82 25.45 -32.65
CA ASN A 286 -27.04 26.23 -33.59
C ASN A 286 -27.03 27.71 -33.15
N THR A 287 -25.89 28.39 -33.24
CA THR A 287 -25.73 29.63 -34.02
C THR A 287 -24.24 30.02 -34.13
N SER A 288 -23.72 29.84 -35.35
CA SER A 288 -22.79 30.67 -36.14
C SER A 288 -21.88 31.73 -35.50
N THR A 289 -20.58 31.50 -35.74
CA THR A 289 -19.61 32.39 -36.41
C THR A 289 -19.03 33.59 -35.63
N SER A 290 -17.73 33.53 -35.31
CA SER A 290 -16.68 34.16 -36.13
C SER A 290 -15.28 33.98 -35.52
N THR A 291 -14.38 33.47 -36.35
CA THR A 291 -12.92 33.46 -36.23
C THR A 291 -12.35 34.88 -36.14
N THR A 292 -11.39 35.11 -35.24
CA THR A 292 -10.10 35.73 -35.59
C THR A 292 -9.04 35.45 -34.52
N SER A 293 -7.86 35.13 -35.04
CA SER A 293 -6.60 34.84 -34.40
C SER A 293 -5.88 36.08 -33.84
N SER A 294 -4.83 35.79 -33.04
CA SER A 294 -3.53 36.47 -32.98
C SER A 294 -3.18 37.27 -31.70
N THR A 295 -2.35 36.62 -30.89
CA THR A 295 -1.02 37.05 -30.38
C THR A 295 -0.80 38.38 -29.61
N SER A 296 0.02 38.21 -28.55
CA SER A 296 1.12 39.04 -28.05
C SER A 296 0.87 40.25 -27.13
N ASP A 297 1.35 40.05 -25.90
CA ASP A 297 2.35 40.83 -25.14
C ASP A 297 2.10 42.27 -24.65
N THR A 298 2.73 42.46 -23.49
CA THR A 298 3.33 43.68 -22.90
C THR A 298 2.52 44.54 -21.93
N THR A 299 2.83 44.28 -20.65
CA THR A 299 3.38 45.20 -19.63
C THR A 299 2.60 46.44 -19.16
N SER A 300 2.48 46.45 -17.82
CA SER A 300 2.65 47.58 -16.88
C SER A 300 1.66 48.74 -16.97
N SER A 301 0.92 48.97 -15.87
CA SER A 301 1.35 49.95 -14.85
C SER A 301 0.27 50.24 -13.81
N THR A 302 0.66 50.01 -12.55
CA THR A 302 0.45 50.82 -11.32
C THR A 302 -0.93 51.37 -10.93
N ASP A 303 -1.25 51.05 -9.67
CA ASP A 303 -1.83 51.89 -8.62
C ASP A 303 -3.16 52.58 -8.88
N SER A 304 -4.17 52.19 -8.10
CA SER A 304 -4.60 53.05 -6.99
C SER A 304 -5.47 52.28 -6.01
N THR A 305 -5.02 52.30 -4.76
CA THR A 305 -5.82 52.22 -3.53
C THR A 305 -7.15 52.95 -3.65
N ASP A 306 -8.25 52.33 -3.24
CA ASP A 306 -9.06 52.95 -2.20
C ASP A 306 -9.94 51.93 -1.47
N ALA A 307 -9.96 52.09 -0.15
CA ALA A 307 -10.81 51.35 0.75
C ALA A 307 -12.18 52.01 0.79
N THR A 308 -13.24 51.26 0.52
CA THR A 308 -14.58 51.67 0.94
C THR A 308 -15.41 50.46 1.32
N THR A 309 -15.53 50.29 2.63
CA THR A 309 -16.53 49.48 3.30
C THR A 309 -17.94 49.92 2.89
N ALA A 310 -18.69 49.01 2.25
CA ALA A 310 -20.13 49.10 2.12
C ALA A 310 -20.74 47.72 2.37
N ALA A 311 -21.66 47.70 3.32
CA ALA A 311 -22.45 46.56 3.74
C ALA A 311 -23.14 45.87 2.55
N VAL A 312 -23.12 44.53 2.54
CA VAL A 312 -23.94 43.70 1.65
C VAL A 312 -24.57 42.61 2.50
N GLU A 313 -25.89 42.49 2.31
CA GLU A 313 -26.83 41.57 2.93
C GLU A 313 -26.37 40.11 2.88
N GLU A 314 -26.69 39.38 3.97
CA GLU A 314 -26.67 37.92 4.03
C GLU A 314 -27.60 37.35 2.95
N VAL A 315 -27.01 36.76 1.92
CA VAL A 315 -27.70 35.85 1.00
C VAL A 315 -27.31 34.44 1.41
N GLU A 316 -28.28 33.69 1.95
CA GLU A 316 -28.17 32.25 2.15
C GLU A 316 -27.88 31.59 0.79
N VAL A 317 -26.64 31.13 0.61
CA VAL A 317 -26.27 30.24 -0.48
C VAL A 317 -26.49 28.82 0.06
N GLU A 318 -27.53 28.15 -0.42
CA GLU A 318 -27.67 26.71 -0.27
C GLU A 318 -26.43 26.05 -0.90
N GLU A 319 -25.50 25.57 -0.07
CA GLU A 319 -24.40 24.74 -0.53
C GLU A 319 -24.95 23.39 -1.00
N THR A 320 -25.27 23.31 -2.28
CA THR A 320 -25.29 22.03 -2.97
C THR A 320 -23.85 21.54 -3.08
N SER A 321 -23.40 20.82 -2.05
CA SER A 321 -22.13 20.08 -2.05
C SER A 321 -22.18 18.96 -3.10
N SER A 322 -21.89 19.29 -4.35
CA SER A 322 -21.56 18.30 -5.37
C SER A 322 -20.16 17.76 -5.07
N VAL A 323 -20.10 16.51 -4.58
CA VAL A 323 -18.86 15.76 -4.44
C VAL A 323 -18.30 15.51 -5.84
N SER A 324 -17.31 16.30 -6.27
CA SER A 324 -16.55 16.03 -7.49
C SER A 324 -15.52 14.94 -7.20
N THR A 325 -15.81 13.70 -7.55
CA THR A 325 -14.80 12.63 -7.59
C THR A 325 -13.86 12.88 -8.77
N THR A 326 -12.64 13.34 -8.47
CA THR A 326 -11.56 13.42 -9.47
C THR A 326 -11.13 11.99 -9.80
N SER A 327 -11.22 11.58 -11.07
CA SER A 327 -10.67 10.29 -11.53
C SER A 327 -9.40 10.50 -12.33
N TYR A 328 -8.52 9.49 -12.41
CA TYR A 328 -7.22 9.61 -13.07
C TYR A 328 -7.05 8.51 -14.13
N GLU A 329 -6.29 8.82 -15.19
CA GLU A 329 -5.86 7.87 -16.22
C GLU A 329 -4.33 7.85 -16.30
N GLU A 330 -3.74 6.67 -16.48
CA GLU A 330 -2.30 6.52 -16.74
C GLU A 330 -2.04 6.60 -18.24
N VAL A 331 -1.30 7.62 -18.66
CA VAL A 331 -0.88 7.82 -20.05
C VAL A 331 0.63 7.72 -20.16
N PRO A 332 1.18 7.31 -21.30
CA PRO A 332 2.63 7.29 -21.52
C PRO A 332 3.28 8.66 -21.27
N VAL A 333 4.53 8.66 -20.77
CA VAL A 333 5.32 9.89 -20.66
C VAL A 333 5.91 10.31 -22.00
N ASP A 334 6.04 11.62 -22.21
CA ASP A 334 6.47 12.19 -23.49
C ASP A 334 7.89 12.78 -23.43
N THR A 335 8.41 12.99 -22.22
CA THR A 335 9.71 13.63 -22.00
C THR A 335 10.67 12.72 -21.24
N LEU A 336 11.97 12.89 -21.48
CA LEU A 336 13.02 12.16 -20.77
C LEU A 336 13.01 12.47 -19.27
N GLU A 337 12.69 13.71 -18.90
CA GLU A 337 12.63 14.14 -17.50
C GLU A 337 11.51 13.43 -16.74
N GLU A 338 10.31 13.34 -17.33
CA GLU A 338 9.20 12.54 -16.77
C GLU A 338 9.57 11.06 -16.68
N ALA A 339 10.22 10.50 -17.72
CA ALA A 339 10.65 9.11 -17.73
C ALA A 339 11.71 8.80 -16.66
N MET A 340 12.70 9.69 -16.46
CA MET A 340 13.71 9.56 -15.42
C MET A 340 13.10 9.68 -14.02
N THR A 341 12.15 10.60 -13.83
CA THR A 341 11.44 10.76 -12.56
C THR A 341 10.66 9.49 -12.21
N PHE A 342 9.92 8.93 -13.18
CA PHE A 342 9.23 7.66 -13.03
C PHE A 342 10.21 6.52 -12.70
N ALA A 343 11.31 6.41 -13.46
CA ALA A 343 12.27 5.34 -13.28
C ALA A 343 12.99 5.41 -11.93
N ASN A 344 13.37 6.61 -11.47
CA ASN A 344 13.93 6.85 -10.14
C ASN A 344 12.95 6.45 -9.04
N THR A 345 11.67 6.82 -9.19
CA THR A 345 10.60 6.49 -8.24
C THR A 345 10.39 4.98 -8.14
N GLU A 346 10.31 4.27 -9.27
CA GLU A 346 10.15 2.81 -9.25
C GLU A 346 11.40 2.10 -8.71
N TRP A 347 12.59 2.61 -9.01
CA TRP A 347 13.83 2.07 -8.47
C TRP A 347 13.94 2.26 -6.95
N ALA A 348 13.53 3.42 -6.46
CA ALA A 348 13.39 3.72 -5.03
C ALA A 348 12.44 2.73 -4.33
N LYS A 349 11.25 2.50 -4.89
CA LYS A 349 10.28 1.51 -4.38
C LYS A 349 10.85 0.10 -4.33
N ILE A 350 11.57 -0.32 -5.38
CA ILE A 350 12.20 -1.64 -5.44
C ILE A 350 13.23 -1.80 -4.33
N ARG A 351 14.12 -0.81 -4.15
CA ARG A 351 15.16 -0.83 -3.12
C ARG A 351 14.59 -0.79 -1.71
N ARG A 352 13.51 -0.06 -1.49
CA ARG A 352 12.81 -0.08 -0.20
C ARG A 352 12.18 -1.44 0.08
N ASN A 353 11.39 -1.97 -0.85
CA ASN A 353 10.60 -3.17 -0.60
C ASN A 353 11.44 -4.45 -0.52
N ASN A 354 12.64 -4.43 -1.11
CA ASN A 354 13.52 -5.58 -1.18
C ASN A 354 14.91 -5.31 -0.59
N GLY A 355 15.08 -4.20 0.12
CA GLY A 355 16.33 -3.77 0.73
C GLY A 355 16.71 -4.63 1.93
N HIS A 356 17.95 -4.47 2.36
CA HIS A 356 18.40 -5.05 3.63
C HIS A 356 18.22 -4.04 4.78
N GLU A 357 18.05 -4.58 5.98
CA GLU A 357 17.94 -3.82 7.21
C GLU A 357 19.12 -4.18 8.12
N VAL A 358 19.71 -3.16 8.73
CA VAL A 358 20.79 -3.31 9.70
C VAL A 358 20.37 -2.67 11.01
N GLU A 359 20.35 -3.45 12.07
CA GLU A 359 20.19 -2.95 13.43
C GLU A 359 21.55 -3.01 14.14
N LEU A 360 21.93 -1.92 14.80
CA LEU A 360 23.18 -1.86 15.55
C LEU A 360 23.09 -0.89 16.71
N LYS A 361 24.05 -0.98 17.63
CA LYS A 361 24.21 -0.02 18.72
C LYS A 361 25.45 0.82 18.50
N VAL A 362 25.33 2.13 18.66
CA VAL A 362 26.46 3.07 18.66
C VAL A 362 26.70 3.64 20.05
N ILE A 363 27.98 3.80 20.38
CA ILE A 363 28.44 4.25 21.69
C ILE A 363 28.67 5.77 21.64
N GLY A 364 28.09 6.50 22.60
CA GLY A 364 28.60 7.79 23.04
C GLY A 364 28.24 9.00 22.17
N ASP A 365 27.15 8.96 21.39
CA ASP A 365 26.74 10.13 20.60
C ASP A 365 25.22 10.35 20.55
N ASN A 366 24.76 11.54 20.97
CA ASN A 366 23.36 11.95 20.95
C ASN A 366 22.98 12.69 19.64
N ASN A 367 23.92 12.95 18.73
CA ASN A 367 23.65 13.69 17.50
C ASN A 367 23.08 12.83 16.37
N TYR A 368 22.95 11.52 16.57
CA TYR A 368 22.19 10.67 15.64
C TYR A 368 20.71 11.10 15.64
N VAL A 369 20.21 11.43 14.44
CA VAL A 369 18.83 11.80 14.15
C VAL A 369 18.42 11.12 12.84
N HIS A 370 17.12 11.09 12.54
CA HIS A 370 16.64 10.49 11.29
C HIS A 370 17.28 11.17 10.07
N GLY A 371 17.79 10.36 9.13
CA GLY A 371 18.47 10.85 7.94
C GLY A 371 19.48 9.87 7.35
N TRP A 372 20.12 10.27 6.26
CA TRP A 372 21.17 9.50 5.61
C TRP A 372 22.45 9.48 6.45
N VAL A 373 23.03 8.30 6.63
CA VAL A 373 24.27 8.09 7.37
C VAL A 373 25.19 7.17 6.58
N LYS A 374 26.49 7.48 6.59
CA LYS A 374 27.50 6.62 5.96
C LYS A 374 27.77 5.44 6.87
N VAL A 375 27.62 4.23 6.34
CA VAL A 375 27.77 2.99 7.09
C VAL A 375 28.94 2.19 6.52
N ILE A 376 29.89 1.85 7.38
CA ILE A 376 31.08 1.07 7.06
C ILE A 376 31.16 -0.10 8.04
N LEU A 377 30.69 -1.27 7.60
CA LEU A 377 30.74 -2.52 8.37
C LEU A 377 31.72 -3.48 7.69
N PHE A 378 32.58 -4.09 8.49
CA PHE A 378 33.60 -5.03 8.02
C PHE A 378 33.13 -6.48 8.13
N SER A 379 32.30 -6.78 9.13
CA SER A 379 31.70 -8.10 9.39
C SER A 379 30.63 -8.48 8.36
N TYR A 380 29.88 -7.49 7.89
CA TYR A 380 29.01 -7.56 6.72
C TYR A 380 29.48 -6.46 5.78
N PRO A 381 30.16 -6.78 4.65
CA PRO A 381 30.97 -5.84 3.88
C PRO A 381 30.13 -4.77 3.17
N THR A 382 29.66 -3.81 3.97
CA THR A 382 28.80 -2.70 3.59
C THR A 382 29.61 -1.43 3.70
N ASN A 383 29.69 -0.69 2.59
CA ASN A 383 30.28 0.64 2.53
C ASN A 383 29.38 1.53 1.69
N MET A 384 28.23 1.91 2.26
CA MET A 384 27.20 2.63 1.52
C MET A 384 26.47 3.62 2.43
N TRP A 385 25.69 4.49 1.80
CA TRP A 385 24.75 5.34 2.51
C TRP A 385 23.52 4.53 2.85
N MET A 386 23.08 4.60 4.10
CA MET A 386 21.83 4.01 4.57
C MET A 386 21.01 5.07 5.28
N PHE A 387 19.70 4.89 5.32
CA PHE A 387 18.79 5.80 6.01
C PHE A 387 18.50 5.31 7.43
N ALA A 388 18.76 6.16 8.43
CA ALA A 388 18.42 5.89 9.82
C ALA A 388 16.91 6.08 10.03
N LYS A 389 16.17 4.96 10.01
CA LYS A 389 14.71 4.93 10.12
C LYS A 389 14.23 4.98 11.57
N ALA A 390 14.95 4.38 12.51
CA ALA A 390 14.60 4.40 13.93
C ALA A 390 15.86 4.61 14.78
N ILE A 391 15.72 5.44 15.81
CA ILE A 391 16.81 5.81 16.71
C ILE A 391 16.25 5.81 18.13
N ASN A 392 16.69 4.87 18.96
CA ASN A 392 16.32 4.80 20.36
C ASN A 392 17.56 5.05 21.22
N LYS A 393 17.49 6.05 22.09
CA LYS A 393 18.61 6.52 22.91
C LYS A 393 18.38 6.11 24.35
N GLU A 394 19.29 5.30 24.88
CA GLU A 394 19.29 4.89 26.28
C GLU A 394 20.53 5.46 26.96
N ILE A 395 20.41 5.85 28.23
CA ILE A 395 21.57 6.23 29.04
C ILE A 395 21.99 4.97 29.82
N ASN A 396 23.22 4.52 29.61
CA ASN A 396 23.75 3.35 30.30
C ASN A 396 24.18 3.67 31.74
N GLU A 397 24.56 2.64 32.51
CA GLU A 397 24.95 2.76 33.93
C GLU A 397 26.14 3.71 34.17
N ASN A 398 26.94 4.01 33.13
CA ASN A 398 28.09 4.91 33.19
C ASN A 398 27.72 6.36 32.81
N GLY A 399 26.45 6.64 32.51
CA GLY A 399 25.98 7.95 32.05
C GLY A 399 26.30 8.24 30.58
N GLU A 400 26.70 7.23 29.80
CA GLU A 400 26.95 7.36 28.36
C GLU A 400 25.69 6.98 27.57
N PHE A 401 25.53 7.56 26.38
CA PHE A 401 24.43 7.20 25.49
C PHE A 401 24.73 5.91 24.74
N ASP A 402 23.88 4.89 24.93
CA ASP A 402 23.78 3.73 24.06
C ASP A 402 22.63 3.99 23.09
N THR A 403 22.95 4.21 21.81
CA THR A 403 21.94 4.51 20.80
C THR A 403 21.72 3.31 19.90
N ASN A 404 20.54 2.71 19.97
CA ASN A 404 20.10 1.67 19.04
C ASN A 404 19.63 2.35 17.74
N ILE A 405 20.18 1.95 16.60
CA ILE A 405 19.84 2.50 15.29
C ILE A 405 19.40 1.38 14.36
N THR A 406 18.25 1.57 13.72
CA THR A 406 17.77 0.74 12.61
C THR A 406 18.00 1.48 11.29
N LEU A 407 18.75 0.85 10.40
CA LEU A 407 19.21 1.38 9.13
C LEU A 407 18.59 0.60 7.98
N VAL A 408 18.16 1.30 6.94
CA VAL A 408 17.58 0.71 5.73
C VAL A 408 18.25 1.29 4.49
N ASP A 409 18.26 0.55 3.38
CA ASP A 409 18.84 1.02 2.10
C ASP A 409 18.18 2.27 1.55
N TYR A 410 16.90 2.44 1.85
CA TYR A 410 16.09 3.49 1.29
C TYR A 410 15.03 3.93 2.30
N PRO A 411 14.70 5.24 2.37
CA PRO A 411 13.70 5.74 3.30
C PRO A 411 12.36 4.97 3.17
N PRO A 412 11.67 4.71 4.29
CA PRO A 412 10.35 4.07 4.25
C PRO A 412 9.34 4.90 3.43
N SER A 413 8.43 4.22 2.72
CA SER A 413 7.25 4.87 2.14
C SER A 413 6.35 5.38 3.25
N LEU A 414 5.48 6.32 2.89
CA LEU A 414 4.22 6.51 3.59
C LEU A 414 3.48 5.18 3.75
N GLY A 415 3.44 4.67 4.99
CA GLY A 415 2.72 3.45 5.32
C GLY A 415 3.21 2.75 6.58
N GLU A 416 4.50 2.86 6.90
CA GLU A 416 5.03 2.33 8.17
C GLU A 416 4.89 3.40 9.25
N TRP A 417 3.67 3.50 9.78
CA TRP A 417 3.38 4.31 10.96
C TRP A 417 4.16 3.73 12.14
N ASN A 418 5.16 4.46 12.65
CA ASN A 418 5.75 4.18 13.96
C ASN A 418 4.88 4.90 15.01
N GLU A 419 4.16 4.15 15.85
CA GLU A 419 3.37 4.69 16.97
C GLU A 419 4.23 5.30 18.09
N SER A 420 5.55 5.28 17.97
CA SER A 420 6.46 5.90 18.93
C SER A 420 6.65 7.37 18.61
N ASP A 421 5.96 8.25 19.34
CA ASP A 421 6.47 9.52 19.90
C ASP A 421 5.33 10.40 20.46
N SER A 422 4.29 9.80 21.01
CA SER A 422 3.36 10.50 21.88
C SER A 422 2.96 9.57 23.00
N ASP A 423 3.72 9.60 24.10
CA ASP A 423 3.28 9.38 25.49
C ASP A 423 4.51 9.58 26.39
N GLU A 424 5.05 10.80 26.42
CA GLU A 424 5.75 11.29 27.62
C GLU A 424 4.67 11.73 28.61
N ASP A 425 4.11 10.78 29.36
CA ASP A 425 3.38 11.10 30.59
C ASP A 425 4.41 11.21 31.73
N GLU A 426 4.82 12.45 31.98
CA GLU A 426 5.39 12.88 33.26
C GLU A 426 4.41 12.51 34.37
N SER A 427 4.74 11.47 35.15
CA SER A 427 4.18 11.30 36.49
C SER A 427 5.27 11.62 37.51
N GLU A 428 5.22 12.87 37.98
CA GLU A 428 5.76 13.27 39.27
C GLU A 428 5.09 12.39 40.35
N GLU A 429 5.82 11.42 40.91
CA GLU A 429 5.46 10.87 42.21
C GLU A 429 6.31 11.56 43.29
N ASP A 430 5.62 12.48 43.97
CA ASP A 430 6.04 13.18 45.18
C ASP A 430 6.60 12.23 46.25
N GLU A 431 7.67 12.69 46.88
CA GLU A 431 8.21 12.16 48.13
C GLU A 431 7.14 12.16 49.23
N GLU A 432 6.89 11.00 49.86
CA GLU A 432 6.55 10.97 51.28
C GLU A 432 7.53 10.06 52.04
N THR A 433 8.40 10.73 52.78
CA THR A 433 9.21 10.20 53.85
C THR A 433 8.35 9.59 54.96
N THR A 434 8.66 8.38 55.40
CA THR A 434 8.44 7.96 56.79
C THR A 434 9.66 7.22 57.29
N ASP A 435 10.50 7.95 58.03
CA ASP A 435 11.30 7.39 59.11
C ASP A 435 10.35 6.81 60.17
N ASP A 436 10.59 5.59 60.62
CA ASP A 436 10.60 5.30 62.05
C ASP A 436 11.35 3.99 62.32
N GLU A 437 12.43 4.15 63.09
CA GLU A 437 13.15 3.09 63.79
C GLU A 437 12.22 2.44 64.84
N GLU A 438 12.27 1.11 64.98
CA GLU A 438 12.39 0.55 66.34
C GLU A 438 13.10 -0.80 66.34
N VAL A 439 14.02 -0.91 67.30
CA VAL A 439 14.95 -2.01 67.56
C VAL A 439 14.36 -2.92 68.65
N THR A 440 14.87 -4.17 68.70
CA THR A 440 14.74 -5.24 69.74
C THR A 440 13.62 -6.26 69.50
N VAL A 441 13.83 -7.58 69.58
CA VAL A 441 14.82 -8.42 70.31
C VAL A 441 15.39 -9.52 69.43
#